data_AF-A0A432ELD3-F1
#
_entry.id   AF-A0A432ELD3-F1
#
_cell.length_a   1.000
_cell.length_b   1.000
_cell.length_c   1.000
_cell.angle_alpha   90.00
_cell.angle_beta   90.00
_cell.angle_gamma   90.00
#
_symmetry.space_group_name_H-M   'P 1'
#
loop_
_entity.id
_entity.type
_entity.pdbx_description
1 polymer ?
#
loop_
_entity_poly.entity_id
_entity_poly.type
_entity_poly.pdbx_seq_one_letter_code
_entity_poly.pdbx_strand_id
1 'polypeptide(L)'
;MEKKKLLNTGKAKSIYATDDADKLIMYFRDDTSAFDGEKIEKLAHKGAVNNQFNAFIMQKLQDAGIETHFEKLLSDEESLVKKLDMLPIECVVRNISTGSICKRLGVADGLDLNPPTFEFFLK
;
A
#
# COMPACT_ATOMS: atom_id res chain seq x y z
N MET A 1 -21.86 5.14 -5.95
CA MET A 1 -20.47 5.59 -5.90
C MET A 1 -19.97 5.63 -7.33
N GLU A 2 -19.89 6.82 -7.89
CA GLU A 2 -19.56 7.04 -9.29
C GLU A 2 -18.07 7.34 -9.44
N LYS A 3 -17.37 6.58 -10.29
CA LYS A 3 -15.96 6.83 -10.58
C LYS A 3 -15.83 8.02 -11.52
N LYS A 4 -15.17 9.09 -11.06
CA LYS A 4 -14.93 10.31 -11.84
C LYS A 4 -13.49 10.34 -12.37
N LYS A 5 -12.93 11.54 -12.46
CA LYS A 5 -11.59 11.79 -13.02
C LYS A 5 -10.49 11.06 -12.25
N LEU A 6 -9.48 10.59 -12.99
CA LEU A 6 -8.20 10.16 -12.43
C LEU A 6 -7.50 11.36 -11.79
N LEU A 7 -7.04 11.19 -10.54
CA LEU A 7 -6.32 12.21 -9.78
C LEU A 7 -4.81 11.97 -9.81
N ASN A 8 -4.39 10.72 -9.66
CA ASN A 8 -2.99 10.34 -9.60
C ASN A 8 -2.81 8.88 -10.05
N THR A 9 -1.66 8.57 -10.64
CA THR A 9 -1.20 7.23 -10.92
C THR A 9 0.19 7.04 -10.30
N GLY A 10 0.27 6.19 -9.28
CA GLY A 10 1.54 5.71 -8.73
C GLY A 10 2.00 4.42 -9.41
N LYS A 11 3.13 3.86 -8.97
CA LYS A 11 3.73 2.65 -9.55
C LYS A 11 2.79 1.42 -9.58
N ALA A 12 1.92 1.27 -8.59
CA ALA A 12 1.03 0.09 -8.46
C ALA A 12 -0.47 0.42 -8.39
N LYS A 13 -0.84 1.70 -8.27
CA LYS A 13 -2.21 2.12 -7.97
C LYS A 13 -2.59 3.37 -8.75
N SER A 14 -3.84 3.45 -9.16
CA SER A 14 -4.47 4.67 -9.70
C SER A 14 -5.57 5.13 -8.75
N ILE A 15 -5.64 6.44 -8.49
CA ILE A 15 -6.58 7.06 -7.57
C ILE A 15 -7.55 7.91 -8.36
N TYR A 16 -8.84 7.67 -8.19
CA TYR A 16 -9.92 8.37 -8.88
C TYR A 16 -10.78 9.14 -7.88
N ALA A 17 -11.24 10.31 -8.30
CA ALA A 17 -12.27 11.05 -7.57
C ALA A 17 -13.61 10.32 -7.65
N THR A 18 -14.51 10.66 -6.72
CA THR A 18 -15.89 10.16 -6.74
C THR A 18 -16.90 11.31 -6.76
N ASP A 19 -18.19 10.95 -6.74
CA ASP A 19 -19.28 11.88 -6.48
C ASP A 19 -19.31 12.46 -5.05
N ASP A 20 -18.58 11.84 -4.13
CA ASP A 20 -18.34 12.31 -2.76
C ASP A 20 -16.92 12.91 -2.64
N ALA A 21 -16.82 14.15 -2.16
CA ALA A 21 -15.55 14.88 -2.07
C ALA A 21 -14.58 14.30 -1.04
N ASP A 22 -15.09 13.54 -0.07
CA ASP A 22 -14.32 12.93 1.02
C ASP A 22 -13.98 11.46 0.72
N LYS A 23 -14.34 10.96 -0.46
CA LYS A 23 -14.09 9.57 -0.87
C LYS A 23 -13.39 9.47 -2.23
N LEU A 24 -12.54 8.46 -2.32
CA LEU A 24 -11.75 8.14 -3.50
C LEU A 24 -11.94 6.67 -3.88
N ILE A 25 -11.76 6.37 -5.17
CA ILE A 25 -11.63 4.99 -5.65
C ILE A 25 -10.15 4.69 -5.86
N MET A 26 -9.66 3.69 -5.15
CA MET A 26 -8.31 3.16 -5.29
C MET A 26 -8.35 1.91 -6.17
N TYR A 27 -7.77 2.00 -7.36
CA TYR A 27 -7.64 0.91 -8.33
C TYR A 27 -6.24 0.31 -8.24
N PHE A 28 -6.16 -1.01 -8.01
CA PHE A 28 -4.91 -1.75 -7.97
C PHE A 28 -4.57 -2.30 -9.36
N ARG A 29 -3.36 -2.01 -9.84
CA ARG A 29 -2.91 -2.37 -11.19
C ARG A 29 -2.08 -3.66 -11.18
N ASP A 30 -2.16 -4.37 -12.29
CA ASP A 30 -1.30 -5.53 -12.60
C ASP A 30 0.16 -5.16 -12.89
N ASP A 31 0.45 -3.87 -13.05
CA ASP A 31 1.80 -3.36 -13.30
C ASP A 31 2.72 -3.68 -12.11
N THR A 32 3.82 -4.38 -12.35
CA THR A 32 4.91 -4.59 -11.39
C THR A 32 6.13 -3.77 -11.81
N SER A 33 6.71 -3.06 -10.85
CA SER A 33 7.97 -2.35 -11.02
C SER A 33 9.01 -2.95 -10.07
N ALA A 34 10.09 -3.50 -10.60
CA ALA A 34 11.29 -3.85 -9.84
C ALA A 34 12.38 -2.80 -10.07
N PHE A 35 13.36 -2.73 -9.17
CA PHE A 35 14.54 -1.85 -9.28
C PHE A 35 14.18 -0.39 -9.57
N ASP A 36 13.46 0.25 -8.65
CA ASP A 36 13.03 1.66 -8.76
C ASP A 36 12.21 2.06 -10.00
N GLY A 37 11.78 1.13 -10.84
CA GLY A 37 10.99 1.41 -12.03
C GLY A 37 11.68 1.07 -13.35
N GLU A 38 12.90 0.53 -13.30
CA GLU A 38 13.65 0.13 -14.50
C GLU A 38 13.01 -1.03 -15.26
N LYS A 39 12.21 -1.88 -14.60
CA LYS A 39 11.52 -3.01 -15.22
C LYS A 39 10.02 -2.94 -14.95
N ILE A 40 9.23 -2.59 -15.96
CA ILE A 40 7.76 -2.67 -15.92
C ILE A 40 7.34 -3.97 -16.58
N GLU A 41 6.90 -4.94 -15.78
CA GLU A 41 6.26 -6.16 -16.25
C GLU A 41 4.79 -6.16 -15.82
N LYS A 42 3.93 -6.85 -16.57
CA LYS A 42 2.54 -7.08 -16.15
C LYS A 42 2.44 -8.48 -15.56
N LEU A 43 1.99 -8.56 -14.32
CA LEU A 43 1.66 -9.83 -13.69
C LEU A 43 0.15 -9.93 -13.60
N ALA A 44 -0.44 -10.83 -14.38
CA ALA A 44 -1.89 -11.02 -14.42
C ALA A 44 -2.47 -11.25 -13.03
N HIS A 45 -3.60 -10.60 -12.73
CA HIS A 45 -4.35 -10.70 -11.47
C HIS A 45 -3.65 -10.13 -10.23
N LYS A 46 -2.47 -9.53 -10.38
CA LYS A 46 -1.73 -8.93 -9.27
C LYS A 46 -2.51 -7.75 -8.65
N GLY A 47 -3.25 -7.00 -9.45
CA GLY A 47 -4.16 -5.94 -8.99
C GLY A 47 -5.26 -6.51 -8.10
N ALA A 48 -5.98 -7.51 -8.61
CA ALA A 48 -7.08 -8.16 -7.89
C ALA A 48 -6.63 -8.78 -6.55
N VAL A 49 -5.54 -9.56 -6.57
CA VAL A 49 -4.98 -10.18 -5.36
C VAL A 49 -4.59 -9.12 -4.33
N ASN A 50 -3.89 -8.05 -4.75
CA ASN A 50 -3.47 -7.01 -3.82
C ASN A 50 -4.64 -6.20 -3.24
N ASN A 51 -5.68 -5.94 -4.03
CA ASN A 51 -6.86 -5.21 -3.55
C ASN A 51 -7.62 -6.03 -2.50
N GLN A 52 -7.89 -7.31 -2.77
CA GLN A 52 -8.55 -8.21 -1.83
C GLN A 52 -7.70 -8.46 -0.57
N PHE A 53 -6.39 -8.65 -0.73
CA PHE A 53 -5.47 -8.81 0.40
C PHE A 53 -5.43 -7.54 1.27
N ASN A 54 -5.33 -6.36 0.64
CA ASN A 54 -5.38 -5.07 1.34
C ASN A 54 -6.68 -4.92 2.12
N ALA A 55 -7.84 -5.21 1.50
CA ALA A 55 -9.14 -5.16 2.17
C ALA A 55 -9.19 -6.08 3.40
N PHE A 56 -8.70 -7.31 3.29
CA PHE A 56 -8.64 -8.24 4.42
C PHE A 56 -7.81 -7.70 5.59
N ILE A 57 -6.59 -7.21 5.33
CA ILE A 57 -5.72 -6.67 6.37
C ILE A 57 -6.32 -5.41 7.00
N MET A 58 -6.83 -4.47 6.18
CA MET A 58 -7.44 -3.24 6.68
C MET A 58 -8.64 -3.51 7.58
N GLN A 59 -9.48 -4.49 7.22
CA GLN A 59 -10.60 -4.91 8.06
C GLN A 59 -10.11 -5.50 9.39
N LYS A 60 -9.07 -6.34 9.38
CA LYS A 60 -8.48 -6.87 10.62
C LYS A 60 -7.92 -5.80 11.53
N LEU A 61 -7.33 -4.74 10.96
CA LEU A 61 -6.86 -3.59 11.73
C LEU A 61 -8.03 -2.81 12.33
N GLN A 62 -9.11 -2.58 11.56
CA GLN A 62 -10.33 -1.93 12.05
C GLN A 62 -11.00 -2.73 13.18
N ASP A 63 -11.09 -4.06 13.04
CA ASP A 63 -11.62 -4.96 14.07
C ASP A 63 -10.80 -4.90 15.37
N ALA A 64 -9.50 -4.60 15.27
CA ALA A 64 -8.59 -4.38 16.40
C ALA A 64 -8.62 -2.93 16.95
N GLY A 65 -9.49 -2.07 16.43
CA GLY A 65 -9.65 -0.67 16.88
C GLY A 65 -8.71 0.33 16.22
N ILE A 66 -7.99 -0.04 15.15
CA ILE A 66 -7.11 0.86 14.41
C ILE A 66 -7.89 1.53 13.29
N GLU A 67 -7.90 2.86 13.29
CA GLU A 67 -8.53 3.62 12.21
C GLU A 67 -7.78 3.46 10.90
N THR A 68 -8.51 3.17 9.82
CA THR A 68 -7.96 3.07 8.46
C THR A 68 -8.80 3.88 7.48
N HIS A 69 -8.24 4.13 6.31
CA HIS A 69 -8.97 4.79 5.22
C HIS A 69 -9.95 3.87 4.48
N PHE A 70 -9.93 2.56 4.73
CA PHE A 70 -10.66 1.59 3.92
C PHE A 70 -12.15 1.63 4.29
N GLU A 71 -13.01 1.74 3.27
CA GLU A 71 -14.47 1.74 3.46
C GLU A 71 -15.08 0.41 3.04
N LYS A 72 -14.82 -0.04 1.80
CA LYS A 72 -15.28 -1.32 1.25
C LYS A 72 -14.66 -1.61 -0.12
N LEU A 73 -14.74 -2.87 -0.54
CA LEU A 73 -14.51 -3.27 -1.93
C LEU A 73 -15.64 -2.76 -2.83
N LEU A 74 -15.29 -2.37 -4.06
CA LEU A 74 -16.25 -2.07 -5.14
C LEU A 74 -16.21 -3.13 -6.24
N SER A 75 -15.05 -3.73 -6.46
CA SER A 75 -14.81 -4.84 -7.39
C SER A 75 -13.57 -5.63 -6.92
N ASP A 76 -13.14 -6.60 -7.72
CA ASP A 76 -11.91 -7.34 -7.44
C ASP A 76 -10.67 -6.44 -7.41
N GLU A 77 -10.65 -5.36 -8.18
CA GLU A 77 -9.47 -4.47 -8.32
C GLU A 77 -9.67 -3.07 -7.73
N GLU A 78 -10.88 -2.75 -7.27
CA GLU A 78 -11.22 -1.43 -6.75
C GLU A 78 -11.69 -1.47 -5.29
N SER A 79 -11.18 -0.52 -4.51
CA SER A 79 -11.66 -0.21 -3.16
C SER A 79 -12.15 1.23 -3.08
N LEU A 80 -13.23 1.45 -2.32
CA LEU A 80 -13.62 2.76 -1.84
C LEU A 80 -12.80 3.09 -0.59
N VAL A 81 -12.22 4.29 -0.55
CA VAL A 81 -11.41 4.76 0.58
C VAL A 81 -11.74 6.21 0.93
N LYS A 82 -11.49 6.59 2.19
CA LYS A 82 -11.50 7.99 2.64
C LYS A 82 -10.38 8.76 1.95
N LYS A 83 -10.66 9.99 1.55
CA LYS A 83 -9.66 10.95 1.09
C LYS A 83 -8.82 11.39 2.29
N LEU A 84 -7.51 11.24 2.20
CA LEU A 84 -6.55 11.68 3.21
C LEU A 84 -5.55 12.67 2.62
N ASP A 85 -5.08 13.59 3.46
CA ASP A 85 -3.84 14.33 3.21
C ASP A 85 -2.67 13.48 3.72
N MET A 86 -1.84 12.99 2.80
CA MET A 86 -0.82 11.99 3.12
C MET A 86 0.45 12.67 3.64
N LEU A 87 0.91 12.26 4.82
CA LEU A 87 2.27 12.60 5.25
C LEU A 87 3.28 11.92 4.31
N PRO A 88 4.32 12.63 3.83
CA PRO A 88 5.32 12.08 2.92
C PRO A 88 6.35 11.20 3.64
N ILE A 89 5.91 10.39 4.60
CA ILE A 89 6.76 9.55 5.44
C ILE A 89 6.29 8.10 5.33
N GLU A 90 7.20 7.20 5.01
CA GLU A 90 6.99 5.77 5.12
C GLU A 90 7.45 5.28 6.50
N CYS A 91 6.55 4.60 7.21
CA CYS A 91 6.83 4.00 8.50
C CYS A 91 7.12 2.51 8.30
N VAL A 92 8.31 2.04 8.70
CA VAL A 92 8.75 0.66 8.51
C VAL A 92 9.05 0.02 9.86
N VAL A 93 8.34 -1.07 10.17
CA VAL A 93 8.62 -1.93 11.33
C VAL A 93 9.42 -3.15 10.86
N ARG A 94 10.46 -3.52 11.59
CA ARG A 94 11.26 -4.72 11.34
C ARG A 94 11.33 -5.59 12.59
N ASN A 95 10.81 -6.80 12.45
CA ASN A 95 10.98 -7.86 13.45
C ASN A 95 12.28 -8.66 13.22
N ILE A 96 12.75 -8.71 11.97
CA ILE A 96 14.01 -9.35 11.59
C ILE A 96 14.85 -8.44 10.71
N SER A 97 16.17 -8.62 10.71
CA SER A 97 17.06 -7.95 9.76
C SER A 97 16.91 -8.56 8.38
N THR A 98 16.41 -7.81 7.41
CA THR A 98 16.38 -8.23 6.00
C THR A 98 16.33 -7.04 5.05
N GLY A 99 16.76 -7.23 3.81
CA GLY A 99 16.71 -6.19 2.77
C GLY A 99 17.63 -5.01 3.06
N SER A 100 17.10 -3.79 2.98
CA SER A 100 17.91 -2.55 3.01
C SER A 100 18.68 -2.33 4.31
N ILE A 101 18.20 -2.83 5.45
CA ILE A 101 18.89 -2.68 6.74
C ILE A 101 20.20 -3.49 6.77
N CYS A 102 20.22 -4.70 6.22
CA CYS A 102 21.41 -5.55 6.16
C CYS A 102 22.50 -4.89 5.32
N LYS A 103 22.13 -4.31 4.17
CA LYS A 103 23.06 -3.57 3.30
C LYS A 103 23.61 -2.31 3.97
N ARG A 104 22.76 -1.55 4.66
CA ARG A 104 23.13 -0.27 5.30
C ARG A 104 24.02 -0.45 6.53
N LEU A 105 23.75 -1.47 7.35
CA LEU A 105 24.40 -1.65 8.64
C LEU A 105 25.40 -2.82 8.68
N GLY A 106 25.49 -3.62 7.62
CA GLY A 106 26.36 -4.79 7.56
C GLY A 106 25.94 -5.93 8.48
N VAL A 107 24.69 -5.95 8.93
CA VAL A 107 24.14 -7.02 9.77
C VAL A 107 23.74 -8.23 8.91
N ALA A 108 23.82 -9.43 9.49
CA ALA A 108 23.40 -10.65 8.82
C ALA A 108 21.89 -10.63 8.51
N ASP A 109 21.46 -11.28 7.43
CA ASP A 109 20.04 -11.49 7.11
C ASP A 109 19.44 -12.55 8.04
N GLY A 110 18.21 -12.31 8.50
CA GLY A 110 17.44 -13.22 9.34
C GLY A 110 17.70 -13.14 10.85
N LEU A 111 18.38 -12.10 11.35
CA LEU A 111 18.54 -11.93 12.80
C LEU A 111 17.26 -11.37 13.41
N ASP A 112 16.83 -11.92 14.53
CA ASP A 112 15.74 -11.36 15.33
C ASP A 112 16.13 -9.99 15.90
N LEU A 113 15.24 -9.01 15.75
CA LEU A 113 15.39 -7.66 16.29
C LEU A 113 14.47 -7.50 17.50
N ASN A 114 15.07 -7.44 18.70
CA ASN A 114 14.35 -7.31 19.96
C ASN A 114 14.92 -6.15 20.81
N PRO A 115 14.18 -5.04 20.99
CA PRO A 115 12.82 -4.79 20.47
C PRO A 115 12.80 -4.62 18.93
N PRO A 116 11.62 -4.75 18.28
CA PRO A 116 11.49 -4.47 16.85
C PRO A 116 12.00 -3.07 16.51
N THR A 117 12.69 -2.95 15.37
CA THR A 117 13.19 -1.67 14.90
C THR A 117 12.11 -0.90 14.15
N PHE A 118 11.99 0.39 14.41
CA PHE A 118 11.07 1.29 13.73
C PHE A 118 11.86 2.37 12.97
N GLU A 119 11.61 2.53 11.67
CA GLU A 119 12.32 3.47 10.80
C GLU A 119 11.35 4.38 10.03
N PHE A 120 11.79 5.61 9.77
CA PHE A 120 11.11 6.56 8.88
C PHE A 120 11.92 6.76 7.59
N PHE A 121 11.22 6.78 6.46
CA PHE A 121 11.80 7.14 5.15
C PHE A 121 10.99 8.24 4.50
N LEU A 122 11.66 9.21 3.88
CA LEU A 122 10.99 10.22 3.06
C LEU A 122 10.49 9.58 1.76
N LYS A 123 9.22 9.81 1.43
CA LYS A 123 8.57 9.28 0.22
C LYS A 123 8.82 10.16 -1.00
#